data_AF-X1Q1G9-F1
#
_entry.id   AF-X1Q1G9-F1
#
_cell.length_a   1.000
_cell.length_b   1.000
_cell.length_c   1.000
_cell.angle_alpha   90.00
_cell.angle_beta   90.00
_cell.angle_gamma   90.00
#
_symmetry.space_group_name_H-M   'P 1'
#
loop_
_entity.id
_entity.type
_entity.pdbx_description
1 polymer ?
#
loop_
_entity_poly.entity_id
_entity_poly.type
_entity_poly.pdbx_seq_one_letter_code
_entity_poly.pdbx_strand_id
1 'polypeptide(L)' 'MPTELEELIFYWKDNYYRFIEGKDRPDPEHIRQTIERLEELKKIKESK' A
#
# COMPACT_ATOMS: atom_id res chain seq x y z
N MET A 1 0.90 -2.37 -18.65
CA MET A 1 0.37 -1.43 -17.63
C MET A 1 0.50 -2.15 -16.29
N PRO A 2 1.15 -1.55 -15.29
CA PRO A 2 1.20 -2.14 -13.95
C PRO A 2 -0.22 -2.35 -13.42
N THR A 3 -0.41 -3.40 -12.63
CA THR A 3 -1.66 -3.58 -11.88
C THR A 3 -1.71 -2.61 -10.70
N GLU A 4 -2.90 -2.24 -10.26
CA GLU A 4 -3.10 -1.43 -9.04
C GLU A 4 -2.34 -2.01 -7.83
N LEU A 5 -2.23 -3.34 -7.74
CA LEU A 5 -1.46 -4.01 -6.70
C LEU A 5 0.06 -3.75 -6.81
N GLU A 6 0.60 -3.72 -8.02
CA GLU A 6 2.02 -3.42 -8.25
C GLU A 6 2.34 -1.96 -7.89
N GLU A 7 1.41 -1.03 -8.17
CA GLU A 7 1.53 0.38 -7.78
C GLU A 7 1.51 0.56 -6.27
N LEU A 8 0.58 -0.12 -5.57
CA LEU A 8 0.53 -0.12 -4.10
C LEU A 8 1.80 -0.72 -3.48
N ILE A 9 2.31 -1.83 -4.02
CA ILE A 9 3.56 -2.46 -3.55
C ILE A 9 4.74 -1.50 -3.74
N PHE A 10 4.84 -0.82 -4.88
CA PHE A 10 5.90 0.14 -5.14
C PHE A 10 5.85 1.30 -4.15
N TYR A 11 4.66 1.88 -3.93
CA TYR A 11 4.45 2.98 -2.99
C TYR A 11 4.89 2.64 -1.56
N TRP A 12 4.51 1.45 -1.05
CA TRP A 12 4.86 1.04 0.30
C TRP A 12 6.33 0.68 0.46
N LYS A 13 6.99 0.18 -0.60
CA LYS A 13 8.45 0.01 -0.59
C LYS A 13 9.17 1.35 -0.48
N ASP A 14 8.76 2.36 -1.23
CA ASP A 14 9.35 3.70 -1.15
C ASP A 14 9.17 4.30 0.26
N ASN A 15 7.95 4.23 0.81
CA ASN A 15 7.66 4.69 2.17
C ASN A 15 8.50 3.96 3.23
N TYR A 16 8.68 2.65 3.08
CA TYR A 16 9.51 1.85 3.99
C TYR A 16 10.99 2.30 3.97
N TYR A 17 11.55 2.53 2.78
CA TYR A 17 12.92 3.03 2.67
C TYR A 17 13.08 4.43 3.26
N ARG A 18 12.14 5.35 2.99
CA ARG A 18 12.15 6.70 3.59
C ARG A 18 12.06 6.66 5.11
N PHE A 19 11.26 5.73 5.66
CA PHE A 19 11.15 5.52 7.09
C PHE A 19 12.47 5.03 7.71
N ILE A 20 13.13 4.04 7.10
CA ILE A 20 14.43 3.53 7.56
C ILE A 20 15.50 4.61 7.50
N GLU A 21 15.51 5.42 6.43
CA GLU A 21 16.46 6.52 6.28
C GLU A 21 16.16 7.71 7.20
N GLY A 22 15.08 7.66 8.00
CA GLY A 22 14.65 8.74 8.88
C GLY A 22 14.23 10.01 8.14
N LYS A 23 13.97 9.90 6.84
CA LYS A 23 13.61 11.03 5.96
C LYS A 23 12.14 11.40 6.08
N ASP A 24 11.29 10.42 6.37
CA ASP A 24 9.85 10.63 6.44
C ASP A 24 9.17 9.60 7.36
N ARG A 25 7.99 9.93 7.86
CA ARG A 25 7.11 8.95 8.52
C ARG A 25 5.93 8.67 7.60
N PRO A 26 5.55 7.40 7.39
CA PRO A 26 4.37 7.12 6.60
C PRO A 26 3.15 7.78 7.24
N ASP A 27 2.36 8.48 6.43
CA ASP A 27 1.13 9.12 6.86
C ASP A 27 0.12 8.06 7.36
N PRO A 28 -0.30 8.10 8.65
CA PRO A 28 -1.26 7.16 9.21
C PRO A 28 -2.57 7.05 8.43
N GLU A 29 -3.05 8.14 7.84
CA GLU A 29 -4.29 8.13 7.04
C GLU A 29 -4.08 7.36 5.73
N HIS A 30 -2.91 7.51 5.11
CA HIS A 30 -2.56 6.78 3.90
C HIS A 30 -2.34 5.28 4.18
N ILE A 31 -1.80 4.93 5.36
CA ILE A 31 -1.76 3.54 5.85
C ILE A 31 -3.18 2.98 5.92
N ARG A 32 -4.10 3.69 6.60
CA ARG A 32 -5.50 3.26 6.78
C ARG A 32 -6.19 3.00 5.43
N GLN A 33 -6.09 3.95 4.50
CA GLN A 33 -6.70 3.83 3.17
C GLN A 33 -6.13 2.64 2.37
N THR A 34 -4.81 2.40 2.45
CA THR A 34 -4.21 1.24 1.78
C THR A 34 -4.72 -0.07 2.38
N ILE A 35 -4.81 -0.18 3.71
CA ILE A 35 -5.33 -1.39 4.36
C ILE A 35 -6.77 -1.67 3.90
N GLU A 36 -7.65 -0.66 3.92
CA GLU A 36 -9.03 -0.79 3.44
C GLU A 36 -9.06 -1.28 1.98
N ARG A 37 -8.22 -0.70 1.12
CA ARG A 37 -8.16 -1.09 -0.30
C ARG A 37 -7.67 -2.52 -0.50
N LEU A 38 -6.66 -2.95 0.27
CA LEU A 38 -6.15 -4.33 0.23
C LEU A 38 -7.21 -5.33 0.69
N GLU A 39 -8.02 -4.99 1.70
CA GLU A 39 -9.15 -5.81 2.13
C GLU A 39 -10.23 -5.94 1.04
N GLU A 40 -10.54 -4.87 0.32
CA GLU A 40 -11.45 -4.91 -0.82
C GLU A 40 -10.92 -5.82 -1.95
N LEU A 41 -9.66 -5.65 -2.33
CA LEU A 41 -9.02 -6.47 -3.36
C LEU A 41 -8.99 -7.95 -2.97
N LYS A 42 -8.78 -8.25 -1.68
CA LYS A 42 -8.85 -9.62 -1.15
C LYS A 42 -10.26 -10.21 -1.31
N LYS A 43 -11.31 -9.48 -0.93
CA LYS A 43 -12.72 -9.92 -1.06
C LYS A 43 -13.09 -10.22 -2.51
N ILE A 44 -12.64 -9.40 -3.45
CA ILE A 44 -12.86 -9.61 -4.90
C ILE A 44 -12.22 -10.92 -5.37
N LYS A 45 -11.01 -11.23 -4.87
CA LYS A 45 -10.31 -12.47 -5.22
C LYS A 45 -10.99 -13.72 -4.62
N GLU A 46 -11.48 -13.65 -3.39
CA GLU A 46 -12.17 -14.76 -2.72
C GLU A 46 -13.59 -15.03 -3.27
N SER A 47 -14.16 -14.06 -3.99
CA SER A 47 -15.48 -14.18 -4.63
C SER A 47 -15.43 -14.70 -6.07
N LYS A 48 -14.25 -15.08 -6.57
CA LYS A 48 -14.02 -15.68 -7.90
C LYS A 48 -13.51 -17.10 -7.76
#